data_AF-A0A1G4JV02-F1
#
_entry.id   AF-A0A1G4JV02-F1
#
_cell.length_a   1.000
_cell.length_b   1.000
_cell.length_c   1.000
_cell.angle_alpha   90.00
_cell.angle_beta   90.00
_cell.angle_gamma   90.00
#
_symmetry.space_group_name_H-M   'P 1'
#
loop_
_entity.id
_entity.type
_entity.pdbx_description
1 polymer ?
#
loop_
_entity_poly.entity_id
_entity_poly.type
_entity_poly.pdbx_seq_one_letter_code
_entity_poly.pdbx_strand_id
1 'polypeptide(L)'
;MGGVISCCVTGANSETDSLVQNAQKGYGSYGNEDYDAIKRKLEEEEQKILAREQELTEIVNNTNDKLIDISMMSNSGIVIQSHDLCDATSDDTAGGPLSTSEPPCLSRVGTKELSDSQRKAVRRLYTRFFEHLETQLSLENSTELIVNL
;
A
#
# COMPACT_ATOMS: atom_id res chain seq x y z
N MET A 1 -4.41 15.92 61.28
CA MET A 1 -2.95 15.70 61.38
C MET A 1 -2.60 14.61 60.38
N GLY A 2 -1.96 14.81 59.24
CA GLY A 2 -1.37 15.98 58.60
C GLY A 2 -1.22 15.67 57.10
N GLY A 3 -1.14 16.73 56.28
CA GLY A 3 -0.91 16.61 54.84
C GLY A 3 0.56 16.42 54.52
N VAL A 4 0.84 15.80 53.38
CA VAL A 4 2.15 15.79 52.73
C VAL A 4 2.01 16.37 51.34
N ILE A 5 2.36 17.66 51.26
CA ILE A 5 2.70 18.39 50.05
C ILE A 5 4.13 17.97 49.72
N SER A 6 4.35 17.30 48.59
CA SER A 6 5.70 16.99 48.11
C SER A 6 6.05 17.89 46.94
N CYS A 7 6.87 18.90 47.24
CA CYS A 7 7.55 19.77 46.31
C CYS A 7 8.61 18.99 45.50
N CYS A 8 8.52 19.07 44.17
CA CYS A 8 9.70 19.08 43.31
C CYS A 8 9.82 20.48 42.70
N VAL A 9 10.28 21.43 43.53
CA VAL A 9 10.77 22.74 43.08
C VAL A 9 12.29 22.69 43.18
N THR A 10 12.95 22.52 42.04
CA THR A 10 14.34 22.96 41.84
C THR A 10 14.52 23.27 40.36
N GLY A 11 14.35 24.53 40.00
CA GLY A 11 14.46 24.99 38.61
C GLY A 11 13.73 26.31 38.42
N ALA A 12 14.43 27.41 38.66
CA ALA A 12 13.95 28.77 38.47
C ALA A 12 13.48 29.02 37.02
N ASN A 13 12.21 29.42 36.87
CA ASN A 13 11.74 30.50 35.98
C ASN A 13 10.23 30.64 36.14
N SER A 14 9.86 31.44 37.14
CA SER A 14 8.51 31.62 37.65
C SER A 14 7.78 32.81 37.00
N GLU A 15 7.61 32.84 35.68
CA GLU A 15 6.80 33.92 35.07
C GLU A 15 5.81 33.52 33.95
N THR A 16 5.68 32.24 33.56
CA THR A 16 4.69 31.82 32.54
C THR A 16 4.05 30.47 32.83
N ASP A 17 3.51 30.30 34.03
CA ASP A 17 2.65 29.15 34.32
C ASP A 17 1.22 29.46 33.82
N SER A 18 0.88 28.94 32.64
CA SER A 18 -0.39 29.19 31.95
C SER A 18 -1.63 28.77 32.76
N LEU A 19 -1.47 27.85 33.72
CA LEU A 19 -2.54 27.47 34.65
C LEU A 19 -2.80 28.55 35.71
N VAL A 20 -1.75 29.22 36.18
CA VAL A 20 -1.85 30.24 37.24
C VAL A 20 -2.22 31.61 36.65
N GLN A 21 -1.70 31.94 35.46
CA GLN A 21 -2.07 33.18 34.76
C GLN A 21 -3.56 33.23 34.37
N ASN A 22 -4.14 32.09 33.98
CA ASN A 22 -5.58 32.02 33.70
C ASN A 22 -6.43 32.08 34.98
N ALA A 23 -5.93 31.61 36.12
CA ALA A 23 -6.64 31.68 37.39
C ALA A 23 -6.65 33.10 38.01
N GLN A 24 -5.63 33.92 37.76
CA GLN A 24 -5.52 35.28 38.32
C GLN A 24 -6.12 36.39 37.47
N LYS A 25 -6.49 36.12 36.20
CA LYS A 25 -7.05 37.15 35.30
C LYS A 25 -8.54 37.42 35.49
N GLY A 26 -9.20 36.76 36.45
CA GLY A 26 -10.66 36.79 36.63
C GLY A 26 -11.21 37.56 37.84
N TYR A 27 -10.36 38.17 38.67
CA TYR A 27 -10.82 38.90 39.86
C TYR A 27 -10.91 40.41 39.61
N GLY A 28 -11.92 40.84 38.85
CA GLY A 28 -12.27 42.25 38.77
C GLY A 28 -13.26 42.64 37.68
N SER A 29 -14.48 42.97 38.10
CA SER A 29 -15.45 43.85 37.41
C SER A 29 -16.22 43.32 36.18
N TYR A 30 -17.52 43.04 36.39
CA TYR A 30 -18.69 43.12 35.48
C TYR A 30 -18.55 42.52 34.06
N GLY A 31 -19.37 41.60 33.55
CA GLY A 31 -20.64 41.01 33.97
C GLY A 31 -21.22 40.24 32.75
N ASN A 32 -21.77 39.05 32.98
CA ASN A 32 -22.49 38.19 32.01
C ASN A 32 -21.77 37.72 30.72
N GLU A 33 -20.80 38.46 30.16
CA GLU A 33 -20.14 38.14 28.89
C GLU A 33 -19.03 37.08 29.02
N ASP A 34 -18.36 37.00 30.17
CA ASP A 34 -17.29 36.02 30.42
C ASP A 34 -17.82 34.58 30.53
N TYR A 35 -19.06 34.39 31.00
CA TYR A 35 -19.66 33.07 31.13
C TYR A 35 -19.92 32.43 29.75
N ASP A 36 -20.39 33.24 28.79
CA ASP A 36 -20.61 32.81 27.40
C ASP A 36 -19.30 32.56 26.65
N ALA A 37 -18.26 33.38 26.90
CA ALA A 37 -16.94 33.19 26.31
C ALA A 37 -16.24 31.92 26.83
N ILE A 38 -16.38 31.61 28.13
CA ILE A 38 -15.85 30.38 28.73
C ILE A 38 -16.62 29.15 28.22
N LYS A 39 -17.96 29.25 28.13
CA LYS A 39 -18.80 28.16 27.61
C LYS A 39 -18.48 27.82 26.15
N ARG A 40 -18.29 28.83 25.30
CA ARG A 40 -17.89 28.64 23.90
C ARG A 40 -16.53 27.96 23.76
N LYS A 41 -15.54 28.35 24.58
CA LYS A 41 -14.23 27.68 24.60
C LYS A 41 -14.32 26.23 25.04
N LEU A 42 -15.16 25.93 26.02
CA LEU A 42 -15.39 24.56 26.46
C LEU A 42 -16.01 23.70 25.34
N GLU A 43 -17.02 24.23 24.64
CA GLU A 43 -17.66 23.57 23.50
C GLU A 43 -16.67 23.35 22.33
N GLU A 44 -15.79 24.31 22.03
CA GLU A 44 -14.73 24.18 21.03
C GLU A 44 -13.69 23.12 21.41
N GLU A 45 -13.32 23.04 22.70
CA GLU A 45 -12.42 22.01 23.21
C GLU A 45 -13.05 20.61 23.16
N GLU A 46 -14.33 20.47 23.51
CA GLU A 46 -15.07 19.22 23.38
C GLU A 46 -15.14 18.74 21.92
N GLN A 47 -15.43 19.63 20.97
CA GLN A 47 -15.44 19.30 19.54
C GLN A 47 -14.06 18.87 19.04
N LYS A 48 -13.00 19.54 19.50
CA LYS A 48 -11.62 19.20 19.14
C LYS A 48 -11.21 17.83 19.66
N ILE A 49 -11.63 17.48 20.87
CA ILE A 49 -11.38 16.15 21.46
C ILE A 49 -12.10 15.07 20.65
N LEU A 50 -13.38 15.29 20.32
CA LEU A 50 -14.18 14.34 19.53
C LEU A 50 -13.59 14.12 18.13
N ALA A 51 -13.16 15.19 17.46
CA ALA A 51 -12.50 15.08 16.16
C ALA A 51 -11.18 14.27 16.23
N ARG A 52 -10.40 14.47 17.29
CA ARG A 52 -9.16 13.72 17.51
C ARG A 52 -9.43 12.25 17.83
N GLU A 53 -10.47 11.94 18.59
CA GLU A 53 -10.88 10.56 18.83
C GLU A 53 -11.30 9.85 17.55
N GLN A 54 -12.01 10.56 16.65
CA GLN A 54 -12.37 10.03 15.34
C GLN A 54 -11.13 9.77 14.47
N GLU A 55 -10.18 10.71 14.41
CA GLU A 55 -8.92 10.56 13.68
C GLU A 55 -8.11 9.36 14.19
N LEU A 56 -8.00 9.21 15.52
CA LEU A 56 -7.31 8.06 16.12
C LEU A 56 -8.01 6.74 15.79
N THR A 57 -9.34 6.75 15.76
CA THR A 57 -10.13 5.57 15.38
C THR A 57 -9.88 5.19 13.92
N GLU A 58 -9.83 6.17 13.02
CA GLU A 58 -9.50 5.94 11.61
C GLU A 58 -8.09 5.37 11.44
N ILE A 59 -7.10 5.90 12.15
CA ILE A 59 -5.72 5.40 12.12
C ILE A 59 -5.67 3.94 12.56
N VAL A 60 -6.34 3.58 13.66
CA VAL A 60 -6.38 2.19 14.16
C VAL A 60 -7.04 1.27 13.14
N ASN A 61 -8.18 1.66 12.57
CA ASN A 61 -8.89 0.86 11.58
C ASN A 61 -8.06 0.67 10.30
N ASN A 62 -7.47 1.74 9.77
CA ASN A 62 -6.64 1.71 8.56
C ASN A 62 -5.38 0.86 8.77
N THR A 63 -4.78 0.95 9.96
CA THR A 63 -3.62 0.14 10.31
C THR A 63 -4.01 -1.34 10.37
N ASN A 64 -5.10 -1.68 11.07
CA ASN A 64 -5.55 -3.07 11.22
C ASN A 64 -5.90 -3.73 9.88
N ASP A 65 -6.48 -2.98 8.94
CA ASP A 65 -6.83 -3.48 7.60
C ASP A 65 -5.59 -3.74 6.73
N LYS A 66 -4.51 -2.97 6.91
CA LYS A 66 -3.27 -3.10 6.14
C LYS A 66 -2.28 -4.11 6.70
N LEU A 67 -2.53 -4.67 7.89
CA LEU A 67 -1.65 -5.69 8.47
C LEU A 67 -1.75 -6.98 7.67
N ILE A 68 -0.59 -7.51 7.27
CA ILE A 68 -0.49 -8.77 6.54
C ILE A 68 -0.01 -9.86 7.49
N ASP A 69 -0.84 -10.88 7.70
CA ASP A 69 -0.46 -12.11 8.42
C ASP A 69 0.37 -13.04 7.51
N ILE A 70 1.34 -13.73 8.09
CA ILE A 70 2.15 -14.77 7.44
C ILE A 70 1.25 -15.87 6.87
N SER A 71 0.13 -16.18 7.52
CA SER A 71 -0.86 -17.14 7.01
C SER A 71 -1.46 -16.69 5.67
N MET A 72 -1.65 -15.39 5.47
CA MET A 72 -2.12 -14.85 4.20
C MET A 72 -1.04 -14.98 3.12
N MET A 73 0.25 -14.93 3.45
CA MET A 73 1.32 -15.13 2.46
C MET A 73 1.29 -16.53 1.84
N SER A 74 1.08 -17.57 2.66
CA SER A 74 1.10 -18.96 2.22
C SER A 74 -0.06 -19.33 1.29
N ASN A 75 -1.22 -18.69 1.46
CA ASN A 75 -2.46 -19.01 0.75
C ASN A 75 -3.06 -17.83 -0.02
N SER A 76 -2.27 -16.79 -0.32
CA SER A 76 -2.77 -15.54 -0.91
C SER A 76 -3.34 -15.71 -2.32
N GLY A 77 -2.96 -16.77 -3.05
CA GLY A 77 -3.34 -16.96 -4.45
C GLY A 77 -2.85 -15.86 -5.39
N ILE A 78 -1.98 -14.95 -4.91
CA ILE A 78 -1.44 -13.83 -5.70
C ILE A 78 -0.46 -14.35 -6.75
N VAL A 79 0.38 -15.33 -6.37
CA VAL A 79 1.31 -15.98 -7.30
C VAL A 79 0.56 -17.13 -7.99
N ILE A 80 -0.03 -16.83 -9.13
CA ILE A 80 -0.68 -17.82 -9.99
C ILE A 80 0.35 -18.29 -11.01
N GLN A 81 0.42 -19.60 -11.25
CA GLN A 81 1.19 -20.15 -12.36
C GLN A 81 0.44 -19.85 -13.67
N SER A 82 0.63 -18.63 -14.20
CA SER A 82 0.10 -18.25 -15.50
C SER A 82 0.93 -18.95 -16.58
N HIS A 83 0.27 -19.83 -17.32
CA HIS A 83 0.76 -20.21 -18.64
C HIS A 83 0.19 -19.21 -19.65
N ASP A 84 1.01 -18.74 -20.59
CA ASP A 84 0.66 -17.73 -21.60
C ASP A 84 -0.64 -18.04 -22.39
N LEU A 85 -1.07 -19.31 -22.42
CA LEU A 85 -2.31 -19.74 -23.07
C LEU A 85 -3.59 -19.45 -22.26
N CYS A 86 -3.51 -19.31 -20.94
CA CYS A 86 -4.67 -19.08 -20.07
C CYS A 86 -5.16 -17.62 -20.18
N ASP A 87 -4.23 -16.67 -20.20
CA ASP A 87 -4.54 -15.25 -20.34
C ASP A 87 -5.18 -14.94 -21.71
N ALA A 88 -4.69 -15.55 -22.79
CA ALA A 88 -5.21 -15.37 -24.14
C ALA A 88 -6.68 -15.80 -24.32
N THR A 89 -7.23 -16.63 -23.41
CA THR A 89 -8.63 -17.08 -23.45
C THR A 89 -9.57 -16.34 -22.50
N SER A 90 -9.04 -15.48 -21.64
CA SER A 90 -9.81 -14.82 -20.58
C SER A 90 -10.49 -13.51 -21.00
N ASP A 91 -10.13 -12.97 -22.17
CA ASP A 91 -10.71 -11.73 -22.73
C ASP A 91 -12.18 -11.85 -23.19
N ASP A 92 -12.76 -13.06 -23.24
CA ASP A 92 -14.10 -13.30 -23.80
C ASP A 92 -15.27 -13.14 -22.80
N THR A 93 -15.03 -12.67 -21.56
CA THR A 93 -16.11 -12.52 -20.54
C THR A 93 -16.75 -11.14 -20.45
N ALA A 94 -16.63 -10.30 -21.47
CA ALA A 94 -17.35 -9.03 -21.58
C ALA A 94 -18.70 -9.16 -22.34
N GLY A 95 -19.71 -9.73 -21.67
CA GLY A 95 -21.14 -9.35 -21.77
C GLY A 95 -21.77 -8.96 -23.12
N GLY A 96 -21.71 -9.81 -24.14
CA GLY A 96 -22.52 -9.69 -25.37
C GLY A 96 -23.04 -11.05 -25.84
N PRO A 97 -24.16 -11.14 -26.60
CA PRO A 97 -24.70 -12.42 -27.03
C PRO A 97 -23.66 -13.18 -27.85
N LEU A 98 -23.32 -14.36 -27.33
CA LEU A 98 -22.35 -15.33 -27.83
C LEU A 98 -22.53 -15.52 -29.34
N SER A 99 -21.72 -14.84 -30.14
CA SER A 99 -21.54 -15.19 -31.54
C SER A 99 -20.73 -16.47 -31.55
N THR A 100 -21.40 -17.60 -31.72
CA THR A 100 -20.84 -18.93 -32.01
C THR A 100 -20.16 -18.92 -33.37
N SER A 101 -19.03 -18.22 -33.45
CA SER A 101 -18.06 -18.35 -34.53
C SER A 101 -16.72 -18.61 -33.88
N GLU A 102 -16.55 -19.83 -33.36
CA GLU A 102 -15.22 -20.32 -33.02
C GLU A 102 -14.32 -20.11 -34.25
N PRO A 103 -13.18 -19.42 -34.11
CA PRO A 103 -12.25 -19.24 -35.21
C PRO A 103 -11.83 -20.64 -35.70
N PRO A 104 -11.70 -20.86 -37.02
CA PRO A 104 -11.39 -22.18 -37.55
C PRO A 104 -10.06 -22.66 -36.97
N CYS A 105 -10.12 -23.73 -36.18
CA CYS A 105 -8.94 -24.43 -35.69
C CYS A 105 -8.02 -24.76 -36.88
N LEU A 106 -6.73 -24.43 -36.74
CA LEU A 106 -5.74 -24.67 -37.78
C LEU A 106 -5.76 -26.14 -38.19
N SER A 107 -5.99 -26.39 -39.49
CA SER A 107 -5.97 -27.74 -40.04
C SER A 107 -4.53 -28.14 -40.38
N ARG A 108 -4.17 -29.38 -40.05
CA ARG A 108 -2.84 -29.91 -40.29
C ARG A 108 -2.63 -30.14 -41.79
N VAL A 109 -1.88 -29.25 -42.44
CA VAL A 109 -1.35 -29.47 -43.78
C VAL A 109 -0.15 -30.41 -43.69
N GLY A 110 -0.12 -31.46 -44.50
CA GLY A 110 0.91 -32.51 -44.45
C GLY A 110 2.32 -31.97 -44.75
N THR A 111 3.36 -32.68 -44.28
CA THR A 111 4.77 -32.27 -44.42
C THR A 111 5.28 -32.26 -45.87
N LYS A 112 4.50 -32.76 -46.84
CA LYS A 112 4.90 -32.89 -48.25
C LYS A 112 4.75 -31.59 -49.05
N GLU A 113 4.03 -30.60 -48.53
CA GLU A 113 3.78 -29.33 -49.22
C GLU A 113 4.85 -28.25 -48.93
N LEU A 114 5.68 -28.46 -47.91
CA LEU A 114 6.71 -27.50 -47.53
C LEU A 114 8.01 -27.77 -48.29
N SER A 115 8.43 -26.79 -49.10
CA SER A 115 9.68 -26.85 -49.84
C SER A 115 10.91 -26.83 -48.91
N ASP A 116 12.01 -27.45 -49.35
CA ASP A 116 13.26 -27.49 -48.60
C ASP A 116 13.87 -26.09 -48.38
N SER A 117 13.63 -25.15 -49.30
CA SER A 117 14.08 -23.77 -49.17
C SER A 117 13.34 -23.05 -48.02
N GLN A 118 12.02 -23.23 -47.92
CA GLN A 118 11.22 -22.69 -46.81
C GLN A 118 11.64 -23.30 -45.47
N ARG A 119 11.88 -24.61 -45.41
CA ARG A 119 12.38 -25.28 -44.19
C ARG A 119 13.72 -24.72 -43.73
N LYS A 120 14.65 -24.50 -44.66
CA LYS A 120 15.96 -23.88 -44.38
C LYS A 120 15.82 -22.43 -43.93
N ALA A 121 14.91 -21.67 -44.52
CA ALA A 121 14.64 -20.28 -44.14
C ALA A 121 14.07 -20.18 -42.71
N VAL A 122 13.07 -21.00 -42.38
CA VAL A 122 12.48 -21.05 -41.03
C VAL A 122 13.53 -21.48 -40.01
N ARG A 123 14.34 -22.51 -40.31
CA ARG A 123 15.43 -22.93 -39.43
C ARG A 123 16.40 -21.79 -39.16
N ARG A 124 16.82 -21.05 -40.20
CA ARG A 124 17.74 -19.92 -40.03
C ARG A 124 17.16 -18.83 -39.15
N LEU A 125 15.88 -18.49 -39.34
CA LEU A 125 15.21 -17.47 -38.54
C LEU A 125 15.11 -17.90 -37.08
N TYR A 126 14.69 -19.16 -36.84
CA TYR A 126 14.63 -19.75 -35.51
C TYR A 126 16.00 -19.68 -34.82
N THR A 127 17.05 -20.21 -35.44
CA THR A 127 18.39 -20.21 -34.87
C THR A 127 18.88 -18.80 -34.56
N ARG A 128 18.74 -17.86 -35.50
CA ARG A 128 19.17 -16.47 -35.28
C ARG A 128 18.40 -15.79 -34.14
N PHE A 129 17.10 -16.05 -34.03
CA PHE A 129 16.28 -15.46 -32.97
C PHE A 129 16.71 -15.97 -31.60
N PHE A 130 16.89 -17.29 -31.44
CA PHE A 130 17.27 -17.88 -30.16
C PHE A 130 18.72 -17.58 -29.77
N GLU A 131 19.65 -17.56 -30.72
CA GLU A 131 21.03 -17.11 -30.45
C GLU A 131 21.05 -15.66 -29.97
N HIS A 132 20.24 -14.78 -30.58
CA HIS A 132 20.13 -13.40 -30.13
C HIS A 132 19.51 -13.29 -28.74
N LEU A 133 18.45 -14.05 -28.48
CA LEU A 133 17.77 -14.06 -27.19
C LEU A 133 18.68 -14.58 -26.06
N GLU A 134 19.50 -15.58 -26.35
CA GLU A 134 20.51 -16.08 -25.42
C GLU A 134 21.53 -15.00 -25.05
N THR A 135 22.04 -14.24 -26.02
CA THR A 135 22.96 -13.12 -25.73
C THR A 135 22.31 -12.01 -24.91
N GLN A 136 21.01 -11.74 -25.11
CA GLN A 136 20.29 -10.71 -24.38
C GLN A 136 19.94 -11.11 -22.95
N LEU A 137 19.67 -12.39 -22.71
CA LEU A 137 19.26 -12.90 -21.40
C LEU A 137 20.43 -13.42 -20.56
N SER A 138 21.64 -13.45 -21.12
CA SER A 138 22.84 -13.80 -20.36
C SER A 138 23.20 -12.70 -19.36
N LEU A 139 23.34 -13.08 -18.09
CA LEU A 139 23.78 -12.22 -16.99
C LEU A 139 25.15 -12.71 -16.55
N GLU A 140 26.19 -11.95 -16.85
CA GLU A 140 27.55 -12.24 -16.41
C GLU A 140 27.82 -11.59 -15.05
N ASN A 141 28.18 -12.40 -14.06
CA ASN A 141 28.58 -11.87 -12.76
C ASN A 141 30.01 -11.34 -12.84
N SER A 142 30.20 -10.06 -12.55
CA SER A 142 31.51 -9.41 -12.54
C SER A 142 32.41 -9.81 -11.38
N THR A 143 31.85 -10.41 -10.34
CA THR A 143 32.52 -10.73 -9.07
C THR A 143 32.05 -12.06 -8.51
N GLU A 144 32.89 -12.71 -7.70
CA GLU A 144 32.50 -13.90 -6.96
C GLU A 144 31.36 -13.57 -5.99
N LEU A 145 30.24 -14.28 -6.14
CA LEU A 145 29.08 -14.11 -5.27
C LEU A 145 29.26 -14.76 -3.88
N ILE A 146 30.25 -15.63 -3.75
CA ILE A 146 30.56 -16.35 -2.52
C ILE A 146 32.05 -16.16 -2.27
N VAL A 147 32.39 -15.57 -1.12
CA VAL A 147 33.76 -15.47 -0.64
C VAL A 147 33.84 -16.28 0.65
N ASN A 148 34.69 -17.30 0.68
CA ASN A 148 34.97 -18.05 1.90
C ASN A 148 36.04 -17.32 2.71
N LEU A 149 35.73 -17.03 3.97
CA LEU A 149 36.64 -16.41 4.94
C LEU A 149 37.59 -17.44 5.57
#